data_AF-A0A940ATQ3-F1
#
_entry.id   AF-A0A940ATQ3-F1
#
_cell.length_a   1.000
_cell.length_b   1.000
_cell.length_c   1.000
_cell.angle_alpha   90.00
_cell.angle_beta   90.00
_cell.angle_gamma   90.00
#
_symmetry.space_group_name_H-M   'P 1'
#
loop_
_entity.id
_entity.type
_entity.pdbx_description
1 polymer ?
#
loop_
_entity_poly.entity_id
_entity_poly.type
_entity_poly.pdbx_seq_one_letter_code
_entity_poly.pdbx_strand_id
1 'polypeptide(L)'
;MKNTCDDVMEKFLMKDKNELLPLSVIVHIIGCKECRTMVRRMTLAEKNARGSLVKAVPHDNPTLDAVMQKVSALELSSGRKPKPVSLAGWIVSGILMIIAMMFFGFYTTPSTASSLLIIAFYLLFALAIVVYCIAFVTSNLDFFVKKISLRKNPVSAA
;
A
#
# COMPACT_ATOMS: atom_id res chain seq x y z
N MET A 1 23.07 23.22 -12.08
CA MET A 1 21.78 22.50 -12.07
C MET A 1 21.24 22.53 -10.64
N LYS A 2 20.41 23.51 -10.30
CA LYS A 2 19.82 23.68 -8.96
C LYS A 2 18.47 22.98 -8.86
N ASN A 3 17.69 23.09 -9.95
CA ASN A 3 16.34 22.53 -10.09
C ASN A 3 16.26 21.02 -9.82
N THR A 4 17.27 20.23 -10.22
CA THR A 4 17.27 18.78 -10.00
C THR A 4 17.58 18.38 -8.55
N CYS A 5 18.32 19.19 -7.80
CA CYS A 5 18.61 18.92 -6.39
C CYS A 5 17.40 19.21 -5.50
N ASP A 6 16.67 20.30 -5.81
CA ASP A 6 15.47 20.70 -5.10
C ASP A 6 14.37 19.62 -5.26
N ASP A 7 14.14 19.14 -6.49
CA ASP A 7 13.22 18.03 -6.79
C ASP A 7 13.58 16.74 -6.03
N VAL A 8 14.88 16.42 -5.93
CA VAL A 8 15.36 15.22 -5.22
C VAL A 8 15.12 15.36 -3.72
N MET A 9 15.35 16.55 -3.16
CA MET A 9 15.14 16.81 -1.74
C MET A 9 13.65 16.81 -1.38
N GLU A 10 12.78 17.37 -2.23
CA GLU A 10 11.33 17.31 -2.04
C GLU A 10 10.84 15.85 -2.00
N LYS A 11 11.26 15.03 -2.97
CA LYS A 11 10.94 13.59 -2.99
C LYS A 11 11.46 12.85 -1.77
N PHE A 12 12.63 13.24 -1.25
CA PHE A 12 13.18 12.68 -0.01
C PHE A 12 12.33 13.08 1.21
N LEU A 13 11.92 14.34 1.31
CA LEU A 13 11.13 14.87 2.42
C LEU A 13 9.68 14.38 2.44
N MET A 14 9.13 14.03 1.28
CA MET A 14 7.79 13.40 1.18
C MET A 14 7.74 11.96 1.69
N LYS A 15 8.89 11.31 1.91
CA LYS A 15 8.98 9.92 2.36
C LYS A 15 9.16 9.82 3.85
N ASP A 16 8.40 8.93 4.48
CA ASP A 16 8.52 8.67 5.90
C ASP A 16 9.81 7.93 6.24
N LYS A 17 10.24 8.07 7.51
CA LYS A 17 11.45 7.44 7.99
C LYS A 17 11.35 5.91 7.88
N ASN A 18 12.34 5.31 7.20
CA ASN A 18 12.44 3.89 6.86
C ASN A 18 11.56 3.41 5.69
N GLU A 19 10.90 4.31 4.95
CA GLU A 19 10.29 3.95 3.68
C GLU A 19 11.36 3.80 2.58
N LEU A 20 11.14 2.91 1.63
CA LEU A 20 12.06 2.70 0.51
C LEU A 20 12.08 3.94 -0.39
N LEU A 21 13.28 4.49 -0.60
CA LEU A 21 13.49 5.60 -1.52
C LEU A 21 13.56 5.10 -2.98
N PRO A 22 13.09 5.89 -3.96
CA PRO A 22 13.30 5.58 -5.37
C PRO A 22 14.80 5.47 -5.68
N LEU A 23 15.20 4.52 -6.52
CA LEU A 23 16.61 4.31 -6.87
C LEU A 23 17.26 5.57 -7.48
N SER A 24 16.52 6.35 -8.26
CA SER A 24 16.99 7.62 -8.84
C SER A 24 17.41 8.64 -7.78
N VAL A 25 16.64 8.74 -6.69
CA VAL A 25 16.91 9.62 -5.55
C VAL A 25 18.15 9.14 -4.79
N ILE A 26 18.25 7.82 -4.55
CA ILE A 26 19.40 7.21 -3.88
C ILE A 26 20.70 7.48 -4.65
N VAL A 27 20.71 7.22 -5.95
CA VAL A 27 21.90 7.43 -6.81
C VAL A 27 22.31 8.90 -6.80
N HIS A 28 21.35 9.83 -6.93
CA HIS A 28 21.64 11.25 -6.86
C HIS A 28 22.22 11.66 -5.50
N ILE A 29 21.62 11.23 -4.38
CA ILE A 29 22.11 11.57 -3.03
C ILE A 29 23.53 11.01 -2.80
N ILE A 30 23.86 9.85 -3.36
CA ILE A 30 25.21 9.28 -3.25
C ILE A 30 26.23 10.08 -4.06
N GLY A 31 25.85 10.49 -5.28
CA GLY A 31 26.73 11.22 -6.21
C GLY A 31 26.85 12.72 -5.95
N CYS A 32 25.81 13.37 -5.42
CA CYS A 32 25.76 14.82 -5.18
C CYS A 32 26.17 15.16 -3.73
N LYS A 33 27.27 15.92 -3.59
CA LYS A 33 27.82 16.30 -2.28
C LYS A 33 26.86 17.18 -1.46
N GLU A 34 26.13 18.10 -2.12
CA GLU A 34 25.18 19.00 -1.47
C GLU A 34 24.01 18.21 -0.87
N CYS A 35 23.33 17.41 -1.69
CA CYS A 35 22.21 16.57 -1.27
C CYS A 35 22.63 15.58 -0.16
N ARG A 36 23.81 14.96 -0.29
CA ARG A 36 24.38 14.09 0.76
C ARG A 36 24.58 14.82 2.07
N THR A 37 25.07 16.05 2.03
CA THR A 37 25.35 16.85 3.22
C THR A 37 24.05 17.29 3.90
N MET A 38 23.05 17.67 3.12
CA MET A 38 21.72 18.05 3.61
C MET A 38 21.04 16.89 4.34
N VAL A 39 21.00 15.70 3.72
CA VAL A 39 20.44 14.48 4.36
C VAL A 39 21.18 14.16 5.66
N ARG A 40 22.53 14.23 5.68
CA ARG A 40 23.31 14.00 6.90
C ARG A 40 23.00 14.99 8.01
N ARG A 41 22.85 16.28 7.67
CA ARG A 41 22.49 17.33 8.64
C ARG A 41 21.08 17.12 9.20
N MET A 42 20.12 16.73 8.37
CA MET A 42 18.76 16.39 8.82
C MET A 42 18.77 15.18 9.76
N THR A 43 19.49 14.11 9.41
CA THR A 43 19.63 12.93 10.28
C THR A 43 20.30 13.27 11.60
N LEU A 44 21.30 14.17 11.60
CA LEU A 44 21.96 14.64 12.82
C LEU A 44 21.02 15.49 13.68
N ALA A 45 20.29 16.42 13.07
CA ALA A 45 19.29 17.24 13.76
C ALA A 45 18.21 16.38 14.40
N GLU A 46 17.73 15.36 13.68
CA GLU A 46 16.77 14.38 14.20
C GLU A 46 17.35 13.60 15.39
N LYS A 47 18.59 13.11 15.28
CA LYS A 47 19.27 12.39 16.36
C LYS A 47 19.41 13.27 17.62
N ASN A 48 19.73 14.54 17.44
CA ASN A 48 19.88 15.49 18.55
C ASN A 48 18.51 15.83 19.17
N ALA A 49 17.48 16.05 18.35
CA ALA A 49 16.11 16.29 18.83
C ALA A 49 15.55 15.10 19.60
N ARG A 50 15.84 13.86 19.15
CA ARG A 50 15.47 12.63 19.86
C ARG A 50 16.05 12.59 21.27
N GLY A 51 17.31 12.99 21.45
CA GLY A 51 17.97 13.00 22.76
C GLY A 51 17.24 13.85 23.82
N SER A 52 16.62 14.95 23.41
CA SER A 52 15.84 15.81 24.32
C SER A 52 14.44 15.23 24.65
N LEU A 53 13.92 14.33 23.80
CA LEU A 53 12.62 13.69 23.96
C LEU A 53 12.69 12.39 24.78
N VAL A 54 13.89 11.82 25.00
CA VAL A 54 14.10 10.70 25.94
C VAL A 54 14.22 11.18 27.40
N LYS A 55 13.58 12.30 27.76
CA LYS A 55 13.20 12.45 29.17
C LYS A 55 12.11 11.43 29.40
N ALA A 56 12.47 10.35 30.08
CA ALA A 56 11.54 9.33 30.51
C ALA A 56 10.33 10.05 31.13
N VAL A 57 9.16 9.89 30.50
CA VAL A 57 7.91 10.30 31.12
C VAL A 57 7.87 9.55 32.46
N PRO A 58 7.65 10.22 33.60
CA PRO A 58 7.55 9.54 34.88
C PRO A 58 6.55 8.39 34.75
N HIS A 59 6.99 7.17 35.02
CA HIS A 59 6.17 5.97 34.90
C HIS A 59 4.94 6.01 35.82
N ASP A 60 4.96 6.87 36.85
CA ASP A 60 3.87 7.06 37.80
C ASP A 60 2.85 8.13 37.37
N ASN A 61 2.64 8.33 36.06
CA ASN A 61 1.62 9.26 35.59
C ASN A 61 0.28 8.53 35.38
N PRO A 62 -0.73 8.73 36.24
CA PRO A 62 -2.01 8.03 36.13
C PRO A 62 -2.76 8.36 34.83
N THR A 63 -2.44 9.48 34.18
CA THR A 63 -2.99 9.82 32.86
C THR A 63 -2.39 8.98 31.74
N LEU A 64 -1.12 8.56 31.87
CA LEU A 64 -0.44 7.72 30.89
C LEU A 64 -1.03 6.30 30.90
N ASP A 65 -1.29 5.76 32.10
CA ASP A 65 -1.90 4.44 32.25
C ASP A 65 -3.35 4.42 31.76
N ALA A 66 -4.13 5.46 32.07
CA ALA A 66 -5.49 5.60 31.56
C ALA A 66 -5.53 5.69 30.02
N VAL A 67 -4.55 6.36 29.41
CA VAL A 67 -4.42 6.44 27.95
C VAL A 67 -3.94 5.11 27.37
N MET A 68 -2.93 4.47 27.96
CA MET A 68 -2.43 3.17 27.49
C MET A 68 -3.49 2.06 27.60
N GLN A 69 -4.33 2.06 28.64
CA GLN A 69 -5.47 1.14 28.73
C GLN A 69 -6.50 1.39 27.63
N LYS A 70 -6.79 2.65 27.29
CA LYS A 70 -7.70 2.96 26.17
C LYS A 70 -7.11 2.58 24.81
N VAL A 71 -5.82 2.83 24.59
CA VAL A 71 -5.13 2.46 23.35
C VAL A 71 -5.03 0.96 23.18
N SER A 72 -4.68 0.22 24.24
CA SER A 72 -4.62 -1.25 24.20
C SER A 72 -6.00 -1.88 24.04
N ALA A 73 -7.04 -1.34 24.67
CA ALA A 73 -8.42 -1.76 24.42
C ALA A 73 -8.86 -1.49 22.97
N LEU A 74 -8.44 -0.37 22.38
CA LEU A 74 -8.68 -0.05 20.97
C LEU A 74 -7.91 -0.97 20.02
N GLU A 75 -6.64 -1.28 20.29
CA GLU A 75 -5.82 -2.21 19.52
C GLU A 75 -6.37 -3.65 19.58
N LEU A 76 -6.88 -4.08 20.75
CA LEU A 76 -7.58 -5.37 20.89
C LEU A 76 -8.90 -5.39 20.12
N SER A 77 -9.68 -4.30 20.16
CA SER A 77 -10.94 -4.18 19.40
C SER A 77 -10.71 -4.06 17.89
N SER A 78 -9.58 -3.46 17.49
CA SER A 78 -9.17 -3.22 16.11
C SER A 78 -8.21 -4.29 15.60
N GLY A 79 -8.26 -5.49 16.21
CA GLY A 79 -7.36 -6.64 16.03
C GLY A 79 -7.15 -7.11 14.59
N ARG A 80 -6.37 -6.32 13.85
CA ARG A 80 -5.55 -6.61 12.65
C ARG A 80 -5.20 -5.26 12.07
N LYS A 81 -3.91 -4.90 12.09
CA LYS A 81 -3.39 -4.12 10.96
C LYS A 81 -3.70 -4.99 9.73
N PRO A 82 -4.57 -4.56 8.79
CA PRO A 82 -4.87 -5.37 7.63
C PRO A 82 -3.53 -5.58 6.91
N LYS A 83 -3.01 -6.81 6.97
CA LYS A 83 -1.86 -7.17 6.14
C LYS A 83 -2.28 -6.83 4.72
N PRO A 84 -1.49 -6.02 3.98
CA PRO A 84 -1.81 -5.75 2.59
C PRO A 84 -1.87 -7.11 1.89
N VAL A 85 -3.07 -7.47 1.42
CA VAL A 85 -3.28 -8.67 0.62
C VAL A 85 -2.45 -8.51 -0.64
N SER A 86 -1.58 -9.47 -0.92
CA SER A 86 -0.65 -9.35 -2.03
C SER A 86 -1.41 -9.31 -3.36
N LEU A 87 -1.04 -8.37 -4.24
CA LEU A 87 -1.57 -8.27 -5.60
C LEU A 87 -1.50 -9.61 -6.35
N ALA A 88 -0.42 -10.36 -6.12
CA ALA A 88 -0.23 -11.69 -6.69
C ALA A 88 -1.33 -12.69 -6.25
N GLY A 89 -1.73 -12.65 -4.97
CA GLY A 89 -2.81 -13.52 -4.46
C GLY A 89 -4.15 -13.22 -5.13
N TRP A 90 -4.46 -11.94 -5.36
CA TRP A 90 -5.65 -11.54 -6.11
C TRP A 90 -5.62 -12.06 -7.55
N ILE A 91 -4.51 -11.88 -8.27
CA ILE A 91 -4.36 -12.35 -9.66
C ILE A 91 -4.55 -13.87 -9.74
N VAL A 92 -3.92 -14.64 -8.84
CA VAL A 92 -4.08 -16.10 -8.80
C VAL A 92 -5.54 -16.49 -8.55
N SER A 93 -6.23 -15.80 -7.63
CA SER A 93 -7.67 -16.02 -7.38
C SER A 93 -8.52 -15.74 -8.62
N GLY A 94 -8.22 -14.68 -9.37
CA GLY A 94 -8.93 -14.35 -10.61
C GLY A 94 -8.72 -15.41 -11.69
N ILE A 95 -7.49 -15.90 -11.86
CA ILE A 95 -7.17 -16.98 -12.80
C ILE A 95 -7.92 -18.26 -12.41
N LEU A 96 -7.93 -18.62 -11.12
CA LEU A 96 -8.65 -19.79 -10.62
C LEU A 96 -10.16 -19.70 -10.93
N MET A 97 -10.77 -18.52 -10.77
CA MET A 97 -12.18 -18.29 -11.07
C MET A 97 -12.49 -18.48 -12.58
N ILE A 98 -11.63 -17.97 -13.46
CA ILE A 98 -11.78 -18.16 -14.92
C ILE A 98 -11.65 -19.63 -15.28
N ILE A 99 -10.67 -20.34 -14.70
CA ILE A 99 -10.49 -21.77 -14.91
C ILE A 99 -11.75 -22.53 -14.46
N ALA A 100 -12.28 -22.25 -13.27
CA ALA A 100 -13.49 -22.89 -12.77
C ALA A 100 -14.70 -22.68 -13.70
N MET A 101 -14.87 -21.46 -14.23
CA MET A 101 -15.92 -21.16 -15.21
C MET A 101 -15.72 -21.92 -16.52
N MET A 102 -14.48 -22.02 -17.00
CA MET A 102 -14.13 -22.73 -18.22
C MET A 102 -14.37 -24.23 -18.09
N PHE A 103 -13.98 -24.82 -16.95
CA PHE A 103 -14.32 -26.20 -16.60
C PHE A 103 -15.83 -26.40 -16.65
N PHE A 104 -16.61 -25.56 -15.96
CA PHE A 104 -18.06 -25.70 -16.02
C PHE A 104 -18.61 -25.67 -17.45
N GLY A 105 -18.18 -24.72 -18.28
CA GLY A 105 -18.61 -24.62 -19.68
C GLY A 105 -18.24 -25.82 -20.56
N PHE A 106 -17.12 -26.49 -20.30
CA PHE A 106 -16.77 -27.73 -21.01
C PHE A 106 -17.58 -28.94 -20.54
N TYR A 107 -17.88 -29.03 -19.24
CA TYR A 107 -18.58 -30.18 -18.67
C TYR A 107 -20.11 -30.07 -18.77
N THR A 108 -20.68 -28.86 -18.98
CA THR A 108 -22.11 -28.72 -19.25
C THR A 108 -22.40 -28.93 -20.73
N THR A 109 -22.89 -30.13 -21.06
CA THR A 109 -23.43 -30.43 -22.39
C THR A 109 -24.86 -29.91 -22.49
N PRO A 110 -25.25 -29.20 -23.57
CA PRO A 110 -26.60 -28.64 -23.71
C PRO A 110 -27.72 -29.70 -23.79
N SER A 111 -27.37 -30.98 -23.97
CA SER A 111 -28.31 -32.10 -23.96
C SER A 111 -28.64 -32.65 -22.56
N THR A 112 -27.84 -32.33 -21.54
CA THR A 112 -27.99 -32.89 -20.19
C THR A 112 -28.47 -31.87 -19.14
N ALA A 113 -28.41 -30.57 -19.43
CA ALA A 113 -28.79 -29.51 -18.50
C ALA A 113 -29.96 -28.67 -19.04
N SER A 114 -30.89 -28.28 -18.17
CA SER A 114 -31.97 -27.37 -18.54
C SER A 114 -31.43 -25.97 -18.83
N SER A 115 -31.89 -25.34 -19.91
CA SER A 115 -31.40 -24.02 -20.34
C SER A 115 -31.53 -22.95 -19.26
N LEU A 116 -32.56 -23.05 -18.42
CA LEU A 116 -32.78 -22.14 -17.28
C LEU A 116 -31.65 -22.24 -16.23
N LEU A 117 -31.16 -23.46 -15.93
CA LEU A 117 -30.06 -23.66 -14.99
C LEU A 117 -28.74 -23.11 -15.55
N ILE A 118 -28.51 -23.26 -16.85
CA ILE A 118 -27.34 -22.70 -17.53
C ILE A 118 -27.34 -21.17 -17.41
N ILE A 119 -28.48 -20.53 -17.71
CA ILE A 119 -28.63 -19.07 -17.61
C ILE A 119 -28.44 -18.58 -16.17
N ALA A 120 -29.10 -19.22 -15.20
CA ALA A 120 -29.00 -18.85 -13.79
C ALA A 120 -27.56 -18.97 -13.27
N PHE A 121 -26.83 -20.00 -13.71
CA PHE A 121 -25.44 -20.21 -13.36
C PHE A 121 -24.54 -19.10 -13.91
N TYR A 122 -24.68 -18.75 -15.20
CA TYR A 122 -23.91 -17.64 -15.78
C TYR A 122 -24.21 -16.29 -15.12
N LEU A 123 -25.46 -16.04 -14.71
CA LEU A 123 -25.82 -14.83 -13.95
C LEU A 123 -25.13 -14.79 -12.58
N LEU A 124 -25.04 -15.92 -11.89
CA LEU A 124 -24.33 -16.02 -10.61
C LEU A 124 -22.85 -15.73 -10.77
N PHE A 125 -22.21 -16.27 -11.82
CA PHE A 125 -20.81 -15.97 -12.14
C PHE A 125 -20.60 -14.51 -12.52
N ALA A 126 -21.50 -13.91 -13.32
CA ALA A 126 -21.43 -12.50 -13.66
C ALA A 126 -21.47 -11.63 -12.40
N LEU A 127 -22.36 -11.94 -11.45
CA LEU A 127 -22.45 -11.22 -10.19
C LEU A 127 -21.19 -11.42 -9.33
N ALA A 128 -20.68 -12.65 -9.24
CA ALA A 128 -19.44 -12.95 -8.53
C ALA A 128 -18.24 -12.20 -9.12
N ILE A 129 -18.13 -12.11 -10.45
CA ILE A 129 -17.09 -11.36 -11.16
C ILE A 129 -17.18 -9.87 -10.82
N VAL A 130 -18.39 -9.29 -10.83
CA VAL A 130 -18.58 -7.86 -10.50
C VAL A 130 -18.14 -7.58 -9.07
N VAL A 131 -18.59 -8.38 -8.10
CA VAL A 131 -18.19 -8.25 -6.69
C VAL A 131 -16.68 -8.42 -6.54
N TYR A 132 -16.09 -9.41 -7.22
CA TYR A 132 -14.65 -9.63 -7.23
C TYR A 132 -13.89 -8.42 -7.79
N CYS A 133 -14.34 -7.83 -8.91
CA CYS A 133 -13.71 -6.65 -9.49
C CYS A 133 -13.78 -5.43 -8.55
N ILE A 134 -14.92 -5.20 -7.90
CA ILE A 134 -15.06 -4.13 -6.91
C ILE A 134 -14.09 -4.35 -5.73
N ALA A 135 -14.06 -5.56 -5.18
CA ALA A 135 -13.17 -5.93 -4.08
C ALA A 135 -11.69 -5.82 -4.47
N PHE A 136 -11.34 -6.23 -5.70
CA PHE A 136 -10.00 -6.12 -6.25
C PHE A 136 -9.56 -4.66 -6.38
N VAL A 137 -10.38 -3.80 -6.97
CA VAL A 137 -10.04 -2.39 -7.15
C VAL A 137 -9.91 -1.72 -5.77
N THR A 138 -10.90 -1.89 -4.90
CA THR A 138 -10.91 -1.26 -3.56
C THR A 138 -9.73 -1.70 -2.69
N SER A 139 -9.39 -2.99 -2.67
CA SER A 139 -8.25 -3.51 -1.89
C SER A 139 -6.90 -3.03 -2.40
N ASN A 140 -6.83 -2.62 -3.67
CA ASN A 140 -5.60 -2.18 -4.34
C ASN A 140 -5.63 -0.69 -4.71
N LEU A 141 -6.61 0.08 -4.24
CA LEU A 141 -6.78 1.51 -4.54
C LEU A 141 -5.55 2.31 -4.17
N ASP A 142 -4.92 2.01 -3.03
CA ASP A 142 -3.71 2.71 -2.57
C ASP A 142 -2.55 2.58 -3.59
N PHE A 143 -2.41 1.41 -4.21
CA PHE A 143 -1.44 1.21 -5.31
C PHE A 143 -1.81 2.03 -6.55
N PHE A 144 -3.09 2.02 -6.94
CA PHE A 144 -3.56 2.76 -8.12
C PHE A 144 -3.44 4.27 -7.94
N VAL A 145 -3.84 4.81 -6.79
CA VAL A 145 -3.71 6.24 -6.46
C VAL A 145 -2.25 6.65 -6.46
N LYS A 146 -1.35 5.90 -5.80
CA LYS A 146 0.09 6.17 -5.83
C LYS A 146 0.66 6.17 -7.26
N LYS A 147 0.25 5.20 -8.10
CA LYS A 147 0.72 5.11 -9.50
C LYS A 147 0.14 6.21 -10.41
N ILE A 148 -1.11 6.63 -10.18
CA ILE A 148 -1.76 7.72 -10.94
C ILE A 148 -1.15 9.07 -10.55
N SER A 149 -0.90 9.32 -9.26
CA SER A 149 -0.21 10.52 -8.78
C SER A 149 1.22 10.61 -9.33
N LEU A 150 1.93 9.48 -9.44
CA LEU A 150 3.24 9.42 -10.10
C LEU A 150 3.16 9.69 -11.61
N ARG A 151 2.06 9.30 -12.28
CA ARG A 151 1.87 9.52 -13.73
C ARG A 151 1.38 10.94 -14.06
N LYS A 152 0.64 11.59 -13.16
CA LYS A 152 0.16 12.98 -13.32
C LYS A 152 1.27 14.02 -13.15
N ASN A 153 2.41 13.62 -12.59
CA ASN A 153 3.67 14.35 -12.61
C ASN A 153 4.67 13.74 -13.61
N PRO A 154 4.42 13.74 -14.94
CA PRO A 154 5.34 13.18 -15.92
C PRO A 154 6.53 14.13 -16.28
N VAL A 155 6.78 15.17 -15.49
CA VAL A 155 7.92 16.09 -15.68
C VAL A 155 8.71 16.08 -14.38
N SER A 156 9.78 15.30 -14.28
CA SER A 156 11.13 15.78 -14.62
C SER A 156 12.00 14.55 -14.97
N ALA A 157 11.75 13.99 -16.16
CA ALA A 157 12.65 13.04 -16.81
C ALA A 157 13.39 13.80 -17.93
N ALA A 158 14.39 14.59 -17.53
CA ALA A 158 15.48 15.10 -18.36
C ALA A 158 16.69 15.32 -17.44
#